data_AF-A0A7V5DV25-F1
#
_entry.id   AF-A0A7V5DV25-F1
#
_cell.length_a   1.000
_cell.length_b   1.000
_cell.length_c   1.000
_cell.angle_alpha   90.00
_cell.angle_beta   90.00
_cell.angle_gamma   90.00
#
_symmetry.space_group_name_H-M   'P 1'
#
loop_
_entity.id
_entity.type
_entity.pdbx_description
1 polymer ?
#
loop_
_entity_poly.entity_id
_entity_poly.type
_entity_poly.pdbx_seq_one_letter_code
_entity_poly.pdbx_strand_id
1 'polypeptide(L)'
;MNEDRSRFERKWFGIFIFLYVLIMIPFPFFYAKEYIPLVSGIPMFIFGWFVHTAVTFLFIYLFYKESMKRPEFQDSAVEED
;
A
#
# COMPACT_ATOMS: atom_id res chain seq x y z
N MET A 1 -9.23 14.64 -20.02
CA MET A 1 -8.34 13.91 -19.09
C MET A 1 -7.84 12.69 -19.83
N ASN A 2 -6.52 12.49 -19.96
CA ASN A 2 -5.97 11.31 -20.66
C ASN A 2 -6.52 10.03 -20.02
N GLU A 3 -7.03 9.13 -20.84
CA GLU A 3 -7.71 7.93 -20.34
C GLU A 3 -6.78 7.03 -19.53
N ASP A 4 -5.50 6.95 -19.90
CA ASP A 4 -4.47 6.21 -19.17
C ASP A 4 -4.22 6.76 -17.77
N ARG A 5 -4.25 8.10 -17.61
CA ARG A 5 -4.11 8.77 -16.31
C ARG A 5 -5.28 8.40 -15.40
N SER A 6 -6.50 8.46 -15.92
CA SER A 6 -7.71 8.14 -15.16
C SER A 6 -7.73 6.68 -14.71
N ARG A 7 -7.27 5.75 -15.57
CA ARG A 7 -7.16 4.32 -15.23
C ARG A 7 -6.11 4.06 -14.15
N PHE A 8 -4.94 4.70 -14.23
CA PHE A 8 -3.90 4.63 -13.21
C PHE A 8 -4.42 5.14 -11.86
N GLU A 9 -4.99 6.35 -11.84
CA GLU A 9 -5.51 6.98 -10.63
C GLU A 9 -6.60 6.14 -9.99
N ARG A 10 -7.60 5.67 -10.75
CA ARG A 10 -8.68 4.85 -10.22
C ARG A 10 -8.20 3.53 -9.64
N LYS A 11 -7.23 2.89 -10.31
CA LYS A 11 -6.63 1.62 -9.85
C LYS A 11 -5.91 1.81 -8.52
N TRP A 12 -4.97 2.76 -8.46
CA TRP A 12 -4.14 2.97 -7.27
C TRP A 12 -4.89 3.60 -6.11
N PHE A 13 -5.80 4.52 -6.40
CA PHE A 13 -6.75 5.02 -5.40
C PHE A 13 -7.56 3.88 -4.79
N GLY A 14 -8.12 2.98 -5.60
CA GLY A 14 -8.85 1.82 -5.12
C GLY A 14 -8.03 0.91 -4.21
N ILE A 15 -6.77 0.64 -4.59
CA ILE A 15 -5.84 -0.18 -3.79
C ILE A 15 -5.53 0.48 -2.44
N PHE A 16 -5.18 1.77 -2.43
CA PHE A 16 -4.84 2.46 -1.17
C PHE A 16 -6.04 2.67 -0.26
N ILE A 17 -7.23 2.96 -0.82
CA ILE A 17 -8.46 3.02 -0.04
C ILE A 17 -8.80 1.66 0.55
N PHE A 18 -8.65 0.57 -0.21
CA PHE A 18 -8.87 -0.78 0.32
C PHE A 18 -7.93 -1.08 1.50
N LEU A 19 -6.63 -0.79 1.37
CA LEU A 19 -5.65 -0.96 2.44
C LEU A 19 -6.01 -0.13 3.69
N TYR A 20 -6.48 1.11 3.48
CA TYR A 20 -6.92 1.98 4.56
C TYR A 20 -8.19 1.47 5.27
N VAL A 21 -9.20 1.05 4.51
CA VAL A 21 -10.44 0.50 5.10
C VAL A 21 -10.15 -0.81 5.85
N LEU A 22 -9.23 -1.63 5.33
CA LEU A 22 -8.83 -2.90 5.95
C LEU A 22 -8.32 -2.72 7.38
N ILE A 23 -7.51 -1.67 7.65
CA ILE A 23 -7.02 -1.37 9.01
C ILE A 23 -8.06 -0.71 9.92
N MET A 24 -9.06 -0.05 9.34
CA MET A 24 -10.13 0.61 10.10
C MET A 24 -11.13 -0.39 10.69
N ILE A 25 -11.24 -1.58 10.09
CA ILE A 25 -12.08 -2.64 10.63
C ILE A 25 -11.35 -3.21 11.87
N PRO A 26 -12.03 -3.30 13.04
CA PRO A 26 -11.43 -3.73 14.31
C PRO A 26 -11.25 -5.25 14.35
N PHE A 27 -10.56 -5.80 13.36
CA PHE A 27 -10.18 -7.20 13.35
C PHE A 27 -9.18 -7.48 14.47
N PRO A 28 -9.19 -8.69 15.07
CA PRO A 28 -8.31 -9.05 16.19
C PRO A 28 -6.82 -8.98 15.85
N PHE A 29 -6.46 -8.99 14.56
CA PHE A 29 -5.09 -8.84 14.08
C PHE A 29 -4.66 -7.37 13.87
N PHE A 30 -5.56 -6.39 13.95
CA PHE A 30 -5.22 -4.96 13.95
C PHE A 30 -5.50 -4.30 15.30
N TYR A 31 -6.55 -4.75 15.98
CA TYR A 31 -7.00 -4.24 17.26
C TYR A 31 -7.46 -5.39 18.15
N ALA A 32 -6.73 -5.66 19.22
CA ALA A 32 -7.05 -6.68 20.20
C ALA A 32 -7.27 -6.02 21.57
N LYS A 33 -8.43 -6.27 22.19
CA LYS A 33 -8.69 -5.84 23.57
C LYS A 33 -8.09 -6.79 24.60
N GLU A 34 -7.91 -8.05 24.20
CA GLU A 34 -7.33 -9.11 25.00
C GLU A 34 -6.04 -9.57 24.35
N TYR A 35 -5.09 -10.01 25.18
CA TYR A 35 -3.83 -10.54 24.68
C TYR A 35 -4.07 -11.93 24.05
N ILE A 36 -3.95 -11.99 22.73
CA ILE A 36 -4.03 -13.24 21.96
C ILE A 36 -2.59 -13.62 21.56
N PRO A 37 -1.96 -14.59 22.25
CA PRO A 37 -0.61 -15.01 21.92
C PRO A 37 -0.59 -15.78 20.59
N LEU A 38 0.43 -15.52 19.78
CA LEU A 38 0.81 -16.36 18.64
C LEU A 38 2.12 -17.11 18.97
N VAL A 39 2.83 -17.58 17.94
CA VAL A 39 4.13 -18.26 18.06
C VAL A 39 5.09 -17.46 18.95
N SER A 40 5.75 -18.15 19.88
CA SER A 40 6.71 -17.56 20.82
C SER A 40 6.16 -16.50 21.79
N GLY A 41 4.83 -16.43 21.97
CA GLY A 41 4.21 -15.44 22.87
C GLY A 41 4.17 -14.02 22.29
N ILE A 42 4.39 -13.87 20.98
CA ILE A 42 4.24 -12.58 20.32
C ILE A 42 2.73 -12.31 20.12
N PRO A 43 2.20 -11.14 20.54
CA PRO A 43 0.80 -10.80 20.32
C PRO A 43 0.41 -10.87 18.84
N MET A 44 -0.76 -11.44 18.54
CA MET A 44 -1.30 -11.58 17.18
C MET A 44 -1.36 -10.26 16.41
N PHE A 45 -1.67 -9.15 17.09
CA PHE A 45 -1.77 -7.85 16.41
C PHE A 45 -0.42 -7.38 15.82
N ILE A 46 0.72 -7.77 16.42
CA ILE A 46 2.04 -7.42 15.88
C ILE A 46 2.25 -8.06 14.52
N PHE A 47 1.84 -9.32 14.35
CA PHE A 47 1.91 -10.00 13.06
C PHE A 47 1.00 -9.35 12.02
N GLY A 48 -0.24 -9.00 12.39
CA GLY A 48 -1.16 -8.32 11.48
C GLY A 48 -0.61 -6.97 10.98
N TRP A 49 -0.08 -6.16 11.89
CA TRP A 49 0.57 -4.89 11.55
C TRP A 49 1.84 -5.08 10.69
N PHE A 50 2.66 -6.09 10.99
CA PHE A 50 3.87 -6.39 10.22
C PHE A 50 3.53 -6.80 8.78
N VAL A 51 2.61 -7.75 8.62
CA VAL A 51 2.15 -8.21 7.30
C VAL A 51 1.53 -7.06 6.51
N HIS A 52 0.66 -6.28 7.13
CA HIS A 52 0.03 -5.14 6.48
C HIS A 52 1.08 -4.10 6.04
N THR A 53 2.05 -3.78 6.89
CA THR A 53 3.13 -2.83 6.55
C THR A 53 3.96 -3.35 5.37
N ALA A 54 4.33 -4.63 5.37
CA ALA A 54 5.08 -5.24 4.27
C ALA A 54 4.32 -5.18 2.94
N VAL A 55 3.02 -5.50 2.97
CA VAL A 55 2.14 -5.42 1.79
C VAL A 55 1.99 -3.98 1.31
N THR A 56 1.80 -3.03 2.22
CA THR A 56 1.70 -1.60 1.88
C THR A 56 2.99 -1.08 1.24
N PHE A 57 4.16 -1.42 1.78
CA PHE A 57 5.43 -1.06 1.16
C PHE A 57 5.63 -1.67 -0.22
N LEU A 58 5.22 -2.92 -0.42
CA LEU A 58 5.24 -3.54 -1.74
C LEU A 58 4.36 -2.76 -2.74
N PHE A 59 3.15 -2.38 -2.34
CA PHE A 59 2.26 -1.58 -3.20
C PHE A 59 2.80 -0.18 -3.47
N ILE A 60 3.42 0.48 -2.49
CA ILE A 60 4.09 1.78 -2.70
C ILE A 60 5.23 1.63 -3.71
N TYR A 61 6.04 0.58 -3.60
CA TYR A 61 7.12 0.31 -4.56
C TYR A 61 6.59 0.06 -5.98
N LEU A 62 5.53 -0.75 -6.11
CA LEU A 62 4.88 -1.00 -7.40
C LEU A 62 4.23 0.28 -7.98
N PHE A 63 3.62 1.10 -7.12
CA PHE A 63 3.08 2.41 -7.49
C PHE A 63 4.17 3.32 -8.05
N TYR A 64 5.30 3.41 -7.35
CA TYR A 64 6.46 4.19 -7.79
C TYR A 64 6.99 3.70 -9.15
N LYS A 65 7.18 2.39 -9.31
CA LYS A 65 7.66 1.83 -10.59
C LYS A 65 6.72 2.11 -11.76
N GLU A 66 5.41 2.14 -11.52
CA GLU A 66 4.43 2.44 -12.55
C GLU A 66 4.28 3.95 -12.78
N SER A 67 4.42 4.78 -11.75
CA SER A 67 4.37 6.23 -11.89
C SER A 67 5.53 6.75 -12.74
N MET A 68 6.75 6.22 -12.57
CA MET A 68 7.93 6.58 -13.36
C MET A 68 7.82 6.23 -14.85
N LYS A 69 6.85 5.40 -15.26
CA LYS A 69 6.61 5.09 -16.69
C LYS A 69 5.73 6.12 -17.39
N ARG A 70 5.16 7.08 -16.65
CA ARG A 70 4.27 8.08 -17.23
C ARG A 70 5.10 9.13 -18.00
N PRO A 71 4.61 9.59 -19.16
CA PRO A 71 5.37 10.49 -20.04
C PRO A 71 5.75 11.80 -19.36
N GLU A 72 4.94 12.30 -18.42
CA GLU A 72 5.24 13.53 -17.66
C GLU A 72 6.50 13.46 -16.77
N PHE A 73 7.04 12.27 -16.49
CA PHE A 73 8.30 12.10 -15.77
C PHE A 73 9.48 11.74 -16.68
N GLN A 74 9.22 11.53 -17.98
CA GLN A 74 10.23 11.15 -18.96
C GLN A 74 10.84 12.39 -19.65
N ASP A 75 10.06 13.44 -19.85
CA ASP A 75 10.53 14.68 -20.51
C ASP A 75 11.65 15.39 -19.73
N SER A 76 11.68 15.30 -18.40
CA SER A 76 12.73 15.91 -17.57
C SER A 76 14.05 15.11 -17.52
N ALA A 77 14.06 13.87 -18.02
CA ALA A 77 15.27 13.02 -18.02
C ALA A 77 16.11 13.18 -19.31
N VAL A 78 15.60 13.90 -20.32
CA VAL A 78 16.25 14.10 -21.62
C VAL A 78 16.99 15.45 -21.69
N GLU A 79 16.79 16.35 -20.73
CA GLU A 79 17.45 17.68 -20.69
C GLU A 79 18.78 17.71 -19.91
N GLU A 80 19.26 16.57 -19.36
CA GLU A 80 20.53 16.48 -18.61
C GLU A 80 21.66 15.72 -19.36
N ASP A 81 21.65 15.70 -20.69
CA ASP A 81 22.76 15.19 -21.53
C ASP A 81 23.57 16.32 -22.21
#